data_AF-A0AAX3EZV3-F1
#
_entry.id   AF-A0AAX3EZV3-F1
#
_cell.length_a   1.000
_cell.length_b   1.000
_cell.length_c   1.000
_cell.angle_alpha   90.00
_cell.angle_beta   90.00
_cell.angle_gamma   90.00
#
_symmetry.space_group_name_H-M   'P 1'
#
loop_
_entity.id
_entity.type
_entity.pdbx_description
1 polymer ?
#
loop_
_entity_poly.entity_id
_entity_poly.type
_entity_poly.pdbx_seq_one_letter_code
_entity_poly.pdbx_strand_id
1 'polypeptide(L)'
;MKKFSKKKFLEIAKVIMLEPNDELIEKIKIQWDDLLQDLKSLDKLDLKNVEPLTHNNETYYEDFLREDEVVNFDNITKDDILKNAKEKDENYITLVKVVK
;
A
#
# COMPACT_ATOMS: atom_id res chain seq x y z
N MET A 1 -4.50 13.97 17.64
CA MET A 1 -4.50 13.63 16.19
C MET A 1 -5.01 14.78 15.31
N LYS A 2 -4.63 14.85 14.01
CA LYS A 2 -4.95 15.99 13.11
C LYS A 2 -6.17 15.72 12.23
N LYS A 3 -7.10 16.68 12.17
CA LYS A 3 -8.19 16.69 11.19
C LYS A 3 -7.67 17.01 9.79
N PHE A 4 -8.25 16.37 8.77
CA PHE A 4 -7.86 16.56 7.38
C PHE A 4 -8.86 17.44 6.62
N SER A 5 -8.33 18.25 5.70
CA SER A 5 -9.14 19.00 4.74
C SER A 5 -9.51 18.12 3.55
N LYS A 6 -10.54 18.50 2.79
CA LYS A 6 -10.89 17.85 1.52
C LYS A 6 -9.68 17.76 0.57
N LYS A 7 -8.90 18.84 0.46
CA LYS A 7 -7.65 18.86 -0.31
C LYS A 7 -6.69 17.76 0.15
N LYS A 8 -6.56 17.54 1.46
CA LYS A 8 -5.65 16.52 1.99
C LYS A 8 -6.10 15.10 1.63
N PHE A 9 -7.39 14.83 1.66
CA PHE A 9 -7.93 13.54 1.21
C PHE A 9 -7.66 13.30 -0.28
N LEU A 10 -7.84 14.32 -1.12
CA LEU A 10 -7.52 14.22 -2.55
C LEU A 10 -6.03 14.00 -2.81
N GLU A 11 -5.13 14.64 -2.05
CA GLU A 11 -3.69 14.37 -2.11
C GLU A 11 -3.36 12.91 -1.78
N ILE A 12 -3.96 12.37 -0.71
CA ILE A 12 -3.75 10.98 -0.30
C ILE A 12 -4.29 10.04 -1.38
N ALA A 13 -5.53 10.26 -1.85
CA ALA A 13 -6.15 9.45 -2.89
C ALA A 13 -5.27 9.40 -4.15
N LYS A 14 -4.69 10.53 -4.56
CA LYS A 14 -3.76 10.59 -5.69
C LYS A 14 -2.50 9.75 -5.47
N VAL A 15 -1.93 9.74 -4.26
CA VAL A 15 -0.75 8.92 -3.94
C VAL A 15 -1.04 7.43 -4.06
N ILE A 16 -2.25 7.00 -3.69
CA ILE A 16 -2.70 5.61 -3.81
C ILE A 16 -3.46 5.32 -5.12
N MET A 17 -3.34 6.22 -6.10
CA MET A 17 -3.94 6.10 -7.44
C MET A 17 -5.46 5.90 -7.47
N LEU A 18 -6.18 6.57 -6.56
CA LEU A 18 -7.64 6.60 -6.52
C LEU A 18 -8.19 7.97 -6.94
N GLU A 19 -9.32 7.95 -7.65
CA GLU A 19 -10.06 9.14 -8.09
C GLU A 19 -11.46 9.16 -7.46
N PRO A 20 -11.59 9.60 -6.20
CA PRO A 20 -12.86 9.65 -5.52
C PRO A 20 -13.72 10.81 -6.03
N ASN A 21 -15.03 10.60 -6.09
CA ASN A 21 -15.98 11.68 -6.29
C ASN A 21 -16.22 12.48 -5.00
N ASP A 22 -16.87 13.63 -5.13
CA ASP A 22 -17.10 14.55 -4.03
C ASP A 22 -17.97 13.96 -2.91
N GLU A 23 -18.99 13.17 -3.27
CA GLU A 23 -19.86 12.50 -2.29
C GLU A 23 -19.07 11.51 -1.41
N LEU A 24 -18.17 10.74 -2.03
CA LEU A 24 -17.32 9.79 -1.34
C LEU A 24 -16.34 10.49 -0.39
N ILE A 25 -15.78 11.64 -0.79
CA ILE A 25 -14.90 12.42 0.08
C ILE A 25 -15.62 12.89 1.34
N GLU A 26 -16.86 13.37 1.23
CA GLU A 26 -17.62 13.79 2.42
C GLU A 26 -17.93 12.61 3.35
N LYS A 27 -18.25 11.43 2.79
CA LYS A 27 -18.43 10.20 3.59
C LYS A 27 -17.14 9.79 4.32
N ILE A 28 -16.01 9.79 3.61
CA ILE A 28 -14.69 9.47 4.19
C ILE A 28 -14.35 10.44 5.32
N LYS A 29 -14.65 11.73 5.16
CA LYS A 29 -14.37 12.74 6.18
C LYS A 29 -15.12 12.47 7.49
N ILE A 30 -16.38 12.02 7.43
CA ILE A 30 -17.15 11.63 8.61
C ILE A 30 -16.50 10.40 9.27
N GLN A 31 -16.25 9.35 8.50
CA GLN A 31 -15.63 8.12 9.00
C GLN A 31 -14.22 8.35 9.59
N TRP A 32 -13.47 9.28 9.00
CA TRP A 32 -12.16 9.68 9.50
C TRP A 32 -12.25 10.36 10.85
N ASP A 33 -13.22 11.26 11.04
CA ASP A 33 -13.44 11.92 12.32
C ASP A 33 -13.83 10.91 13.42
N ASP A 34 -14.63 9.89 13.09
CA ASP A 34 -14.97 8.79 14.00
C ASP A 34 -13.73 7.95 14.36
N LEU A 35 -12.96 7.52 13.35
CA LEU A 35 -11.71 6.78 13.55
C LEU A 35 -10.72 7.55 14.43
N LEU A 36 -10.59 8.86 14.21
CA LEU A 36 -9.71 9.70 15.03
C LEU A 36 -10.18 9.75 16.49
N GLN A 37 -11.47 9.66 16.77
CA GLN A 37 -11.96 9.61 18.16
C GLN A 37 -11.61 8.29 18.82
N ASP A 38 -11.79 7.17 18.12
CA ASP A 38 -11.47 5.83 18.64
C ASP A 38 -9.98 5.74 19.02
N LEU A 39 -9.12 6.29 18.16
CA LEU A 39 -7.67 6.28 18.36
C LEU A 39 -7.17 7.24 19.45
N LYS A 40 -7.95 8.24 19.89
CA LYS A 40 -7.53 9.16 20.99
C LYS A 40 -7.23 8.44 22.29
N SER A 41 -7.79 7.25 22.50
CA SER A 41 -7.49 6.44 23.67
C SER A 41 -5.98 6.10 23.78
N LEU A 42 -5.29 5.99 22.64
CA LEU A 42 -3.86 5.71 22.55
C LEU A 42 -2.99 6.88 23.03
N ASP A 43 -3.46 8.13 22.92
CA ASP A 43 -2.73 9.33 23.37
C ASP A 43 -2.52 9.34 24.92
N LYS A 44 -3.23 8.47 25.65
CA LYS A 44 -3.13 8.35 27.12
C LYS A 44 -2.01 7.39 27.57
N LEU A 45 -1.42 6.64 26.66
CA LEU A 45 -0.38 5.66 26.96
C LEU A 45 0.98 6.37 27.10
N ASP A 46 1.73 6.10 28.17
CA ASP A 46 3.12 6.55 28.29
C ASP A 46 4.06 5.57 27.57
N LEU A 47 4.55 5.97 26.40
CA LEU A 47 5.40 5.13 25.54
C LEU A 47 6.86 5.58 25.52
N LYS A 48 7.30 6.48 26.43
CA LYS A 48 8.67 7.06 26.38
C LYS A 48 9.81 6.05 26.40
N ASN A 49 9.60 4.90 27.05
CA ASN A 49 10.60 3.86 27.22
C ASN A 49 10.15 2.54 26.56
N VAL A 50 9.22 2.60 25.61
CA VAL A 50 8.73 1.44 24.88
C VAL A 50 9.26 1.51 23.45
N GLU A 51 10.04 0.52 23.06
CA GLU A 51 10.52 0.41 21.69
C GLU A 51 9.37 -0.05 20.75
N PRO A 52 9.28 0.48 19.53
CA PRO A 52 8.29 0.01 18.56
C PRO A 52 8.54 -1.44 18.17
N LEU A 53 7.51 -2.27 18.25
CA LEU A 53 7.54 -3.66 17.76
C LEU A 53 7.70 -3.66 16.24
N THR A 54 8.76 -4.28 15.73
CA THR A 54 9.01 -4.39 14.27
C THR A 54 8.53 -5.71 13.69
N HIS A 55 8.70 -6.80 14.44
CA HIS A 55 8.33 -8.17 14.08
C HIS A 55 7.84 -8.88 15.35
N ASN A 56 6.90 -9.82 15.21
CA ASN A 56 6.42 -10.59 16.37
C ASN A 56 7.54 -11.41 17.04
N ASN A 57 8.55 -11.81 16.26
CA ASN A 57 9.77 -12.42 16.74
C ASN A 57 10.93 -11.45 16.48
N GLU A 58 11.51 -10.91 17.53
CA GLU A 58 12.62 -9.96 17.47
C GLU A 58 13.99 -10.64 17.51
N THR A 59 14.04 -11.98 17.43
CA THR A 59 15.29 -12.70 17.25
C THR A 59 15.93 -12.20 15.96
N TYR A 60 17.09 -11.58 16.09
CA TYR A 60 17.85 -11.10 14.94
C TYR A 60 18.35 -12.28 14.13
N TYR A 61 17.96 -12.36 12.87
CA TYR A 61 18.51 -13.31 11.91
C TYR A 61 19.43 -12.53 10.98
N GLU A 62 20.74 -12.71 11.14
CA GLU A 62 21.76 -12.09 10.28
C GLU A 62 21.70 -12.61 8.84
N ASP A 63 21.09 -13.77 8.63
CA ASP A 63 21.27 -14.60 7.43
C ASP A 63 19.98 -14.79 6.60
N PHE A 64 19.12 -13.76 6.50
CA PHE A 64 17.98 -13.80 5.55
C PHE A 64 18.40 -13.40 4.13
N LEU A 65 19.54 -13.89 3.69
CA LEU A 65 20.06 -13.69 2.34
C LEU A 65 19.74 -14.90 1.47
N ARG A 66 19.46 -14.64 0.19
CA ARG A 66 19.33 -15.69 -0.83
C ARG A 66 20.71 -15.92 -1.46
N GLU A 67 21.08 -17.18 -1.63
CA GLU A 67 22.27 -17.56 -2.42
C GLU A 67 22.19 -16.98 -3.85
N ASP A 68 23.34 -16.61 -4.41
CA ASP A 68 23.44 -16.08 -5.78
C ASP A 68 23.43 -17.20 -6.82
N GLU A 69 22.33 -17.96 -6.83
CA GLU A 69 22.11 -19.06 -7.75
C GLU A 69 21.02 -18.69 -8.76
N VAL A 70 21.23 -19.09 -10.02
CA VAL A 70 20.21 -18.97 -11.07
C VAL A 70 19.14 -20.04 -10.82
N VAL A 71 17.95 -19.61 -10.46
CA VAL A 71 16.78 -20.47 -10.40
C VAL A 71 16.08 -20.43 -11.75
N ASN A 72 16.11 -21.55 -12.48
CA ASN A 72 15.30 -21.69 -13.69
C ASN A 72 13.83 -21.84 -13.28
N PHE A 73 13.01 -20.82 -13.57
CA PHE A 73 11.57 -20.86 -13.36
C PHE A 73 10.87 -21.58 -14.52
N ASP A 74 11.30 -22.81 -14.83
CA ASP A 74 10.82 -23.60 -15.99
C ASP A 74 9.30 -23.89 -15.94
N ASN A 75 8.66 -23.63 -14.79
CA ASN A 75 7.24 -23.88 -14.54
C ASN A 75 6.32 -22.68 -14.87
N ILE A 76 6.85 -21.53 -15.27
CA ILE A 76 6.02 -20.37 -15.62
C ILE A 76 6.30 -19.97 -17.07
N THR A 77 5.35 -20.27 -17.96
CA THR A 77 5.48 -19.89 -19.36
C THR A 77 5.11 -18.42 -19.58
N LYS A 78 5.52 -17.87 -20.72
CA LYS A 78 5.10 -16.53 -21.14
C LYS A 78 3.59 -16.39 -21.23
N ASP A 79 2.91 -17.44 -21.69
CA ASP A 79 1.45 -17.49 -21.78
C ASP A 79 0.81 -17.43 -20.39
N ASP A 80 1.41 -18.12 -19.40
CA ASP A 80 0.95 -18.07 -18.00
C ASP A 80 1.08 -16.66 -17.41
N ILE A 81 2.21 -15.99 -17.65
CA ILE A 81 2.46 -14.61 -17.19
C ILE A 81 1.42 -13.66 -17.78
N LEU A 82 1.18 -13.79 -19.09
CA LEU A 82 0.30 -12.89 -19.82
C LEU A 82 -1.19 -13.23 -19.64
N LYS A 83 -1.55 -14.38 -19.03
CA LYS A 83 -2.93 -14.87 -18.97
C LYS A 83 -3.93 -13.87 -18.38
N ASN A 84 -3.52 -13.12 -17.37
CA ASN A 84 -4.39 -12.17 -16.64
C ASN A 84 -4.18 -10.71 -17.06
N ALA A 85 -3.31 -10.43 -18.03
CA ALA A 85 -3.11 -9.08 -18.51
C ALA A 85 -4.38 -8.57 -19.21
N LYS A 86 -4.91 -7.43 -18.77
CA LYS A 86 -6.12 -6.82 -19.33
C LYS A 86 -5.97 -6.50 -20.82
N GLU A 87 -4.84 -5.91 -21.18
CA GLU A 87 -4.46 -5.61 -22.56
C GLU A 87 -3.04 -6.15 -22.79
N LYS A 88 -2.84 -6.88 -23.89
CA LYS A 88 -1.57 -7.49 -24.27
C LYS A 88 -1.52 -7.76 -25.76
N ASP A 89 -0.31 -7.89 -26.29
CA ASP A 89 -0.05 -8.57 -27.55
C ASP A 89 0.59 -9.95 -27.29
N GLU A 90 1.09 -10.60 -28.34
CA GLU A 90 1.76 -11.91 -28.25
C GLU A 90 2.97 -11.89 -27.29
N ASN A 91 3.52 -10.70 -27.03
CA ASN A 91 4.80 -10.53 -26.39
C ASN A 91 4.80 -9.68 -25.13
N TYR A 92 3.87 -8.74 -24.99
CA TYR A 92 3.93 -7.67 -24.01
C TYR A 92 2.56 -7.32 -23.43
N ILE A 93 2.57 -6.79 -22.21
CA ILE A 93 1.42 -6.06 -21.66
C ILE A 93 1.38 -4.69 -22.33
N THR A 94 0.24 -4.32 -22.90
CA THR A 94 0.05 -3.03 -23.55
C THR A 94 -0.63 -2.06 -22.59
N LEU A 95 -0.16 -0.82 -22.57
CA LEU A 95 -0.63 0.22 -21.66
C LEU A 95 -0.77 1.54 -22.42
N VAL A 96 -1.56 2.46 -21.87
CA VAL A 96 -1.62 3.84 -22.38
C VAL A 96 -0.24 4.46 -22.25
N LYS A 97 0.28 4.98 -23.37
CA LYS A 97 1.59 5.63 -23.40
C LYS A 97 1.61 6.81 -22.44
N VAL A 98 2.52 6.76 -21.46
CA VAL A 98 2.72 7.85 -20.51
C VAL A 98 3.53 8.96 -21.18
N VAL A 99 2.86 9.84 -21.91
CA VAL A 99 3.43 11.10 -22.44
C VAL A 99 2.93 12.25 -21.58
N LYS A 100 3.82 13.20 -21.27
CA LYS A 100 3.47 14.46 -20.62
C LYS A 100 2.99 15.48 -21.65
#